data_AF-A0A2P5W962-F1
#
_entry.id   AF-A0A2P5W962-F1
#
_cell.length_a   1.000
_cell.length_b   1.000
_cell.length_c   1.000
_cell.angle_alpha   90.00
_cell.angle_beta   90.00
_cell.angle_gamma   90.00
#
_symmetry.space_group_name_H-M   'P 1'
#
loop_
_entity.id
_entity.type
_entity.pdbx_description
1 polymer ?
#
loop_
_entity_poly.entity_id
_entity_poly.type
_entity_poly.pdbx_seq_one_letter_code
_entity_poly.pdbx_strand_id
1 'polypeptide(L)'
;MITKSSKSKPSSTAMDPVIWSKLPQELLEHILCFLPLKTFLSLRSTCKHFNSLVFSPTFITKHSSGSGSGLCSFLLLSHQQFYSHFPLYDTIIGSWRDLALPFSLFPPFGSSQFNLISSSNGLLCFALPSCCSFLVCNMLAKSSRVIELPFFPFSFELLTLVSTPKGYKIFTLCTKFSSNQAFVYDSVVHSWTEHDGYQPLLFENFHQEGAFYDGSLCFTTPEPFSVVCFDLGTGKWGNLNVEMPRELTFVRLVSGVSDRKKLYMLGGIGRNGISRSMRLWELKEGKKWEEMERLPELMCRKFVSVCYHNYEHVYCFWHRGMICVCCHTWPEILYYKVERRSWHWLPKCPWLPDKWSCGFRWFSFVPQLHALA
;
A
#
# COMPACT_ATOMS: atom_id res chain seq x y z
N MET A 1 -53.70 43.15 -5.82
CA MET A 1 -52.53 43.37 -4.94
C MET A 1 -52.31 42.11 -4.13
N ILE A 2 -51.30 41.31 -4.47
CA ILE A 2 -50.92 40.12 -3.70
C ILE A 2 -49.78 40.52 -2.78
N THR A 3 -50.05 40.58 -1.48
CA THR A 3 -49.04 40.85 -0.44
C THR A 3 -48.13 39.64 -0.28
N LYS A 4 -46.87 39.76 -0.72
CA LYS A 4 -45.82 38.77 -0.47
C LYS A 4 -45.47 38.77 1.02
N SER A 5 -45.81 37.69 1.71
CA SER A 5 -45.24 37.35 3.02
C SER A 5 -43.74 37.05 2.86
N SER A 6 -42.91 37.85 3.51
CA SER A 6 -41.46 37.63 3.61
C SER A 6 -41.20 36.51 4.61
N LYS A 7 -40.83 35.32 4.12
CA LYS A 7 -40.25 34.27 4.95
C LYS A 7 -38.89 34.75 5.48
N SER A 8 -38.77 34.96 6.78
CA SER A 8 -37.51 35.21 7.47
C SER A 8 -36.57 34.02 7.30
N LYS A 9 -35.32 34.29 6.87
CA LYS A 9 -34.23 33.30 6.90
C LYS A 9 -34.05 32.79 8.34
N PRO A 10 -33.74 31.50 8.56
CA PRO A 10 -33.43 31.00 9.89
C PRO A 10 -32.19 31.73 10.39
N SER A 11 -32.33 32.48 11.49
CA SER A 11 -31.21 33.03 12.23
C SER A 11 -30.35 31.86 12.69
N SER A 12 -29.06 31.86 12.34
CA SER A 12 -28.09 30.95 12.94
C SER A 12 -28.17 31.12 14.45
N THR A 13 -28.61 30.08 15.16
CA THR A 13 -28.63 30.05 16.62
C THR A 13 -27.19 30.20 17.09
N ALA A 14 -26.81 31.40 17.54
CA ALA A 14 -25.50 31.66 18.07
C ALA A 14 -25.30 30.79 19.32
N MET A 15 -24.23 30.01 19.32
CA MET A 15 -23.86 29.12 20.42
C MET A 15 -23.44 29.95 21.65
N ASP A 16 -23.90 29.59 22.84
CA ASP A 16 -23.58 30.33 24.08
C ASP A 16 -22.09 30.18 24.46
N PRO A 17 -21.27 31.24 24.39
CA PRO A 17 -19.83 31.16 24.63
C PRO A 17 -19.48 30.70 26.05
N VAL A 18 -20.34 30.92 27.05
CA VAL A 18 -20.09 30.53 28.44
C VAL A 18 -20.18 29.02 28.62
N ILE A 19 -21.09 28.37 27.90
CA ILE A 19 -21.25 26.92 27.93
C ILE A 19 -20.08 26.25 27.17
N TRP A 20 -19.78 26.74 25.96
CA TRP A 20 -18.76 26.14 25.10
C TRP A 20 -17.32 26.38 25.57
N SER A 21 -17.05 27.46 26.30
CA SER A 21 -15.74 27.70 26.92
C SER A 21 -15.43 26.76 28.09
N LYS A 22 -16.45 26.09 28.66
CA LYS A 22 -16.32 25.10 29.75
C LYS A 22 -16.30 23.65 29.26
N LEU A 23 -16.28 23.44 27.95
CA LEU A 23 -16.28 22.10 27.37
C LEU A 23 -15.01 21.34 27.83
N PRO A 24 -15.15 20.14 28.45
CA PRO A 24 -14.02 19.29 28.81
C PRO A 24 -13.12 19.00 27.61
N GLN A 25 -11.82 18.92 27.85
CA GLN A 25 -10.81 18.74 26.80
C GLN A 25 -11.05 17.44 26.02
N GLU A 26 -11.45 16.38 26.70
CA GLU A 26 -11.70 15.06 26.11
C GLU A 26 -12.88 15.10 25.12
N LEU A 27 -13.92 15.87 25.44
CA LEU A 27 -15.08 16.07 24.55
C LEU A 27 -14.71 16.95 23.37
N LEU A 28 -13.91 18.00 23.59
CA LEU A 28 -13.40 18.84 22.51
C LEU A 28 -12.55 18.02 21.53
N GLU A 29 -11.59 17.24 22.02
CA GLU A 29 -10.79 16.33 21.20
C GLU A 29 -11.65 15.33 20.43
N HIS A 30 -12.68 14.77 21.07
CA HIS A 30 -13.62 13.87 20.42
C HIS A 30 -14.38 14.55 19.28
N ILE A 31 -14.88 15.79 19.47
CA ILE A 31 -15.53 16.58 18.41
C ILE A 31 -14.57 16.83 17.25
N LEU A 32 -13.32 17.22 17.55
CA LEU A 32 -12.30 17.49 16.53
C LEU A 32 -11.96 16.22 15.72
N CYS A 33 -12.10 15.02 16.29
CA CYS A 33 -11.90 13.76 15.58
C CYS A 33 -12.90 13.55 14.43
N PHE A 34 -14.06 14.21 14.46
CA PHE A 34 -15.08 14.13 13.40
C PHE A 34 -14.89 15.18 12.29
N LEU A 35 -13.98 16.15 12.47
CA LEU A 35 -13.75 17.18 11.46
C LEU A 35 -12.84 16.66 10.35
N PRO A 36 -13.19 16.89 9.06
CA PRO A 36 -12.31 16.57 7.94
C PRO A 36 -10.88 17.05 8.18
N LEU A 37 -9.88 16.24 7.85
CA LEU A 37 -8.50 16.57 8.18
C LEU A 37 -8.10 17.97 7.67
N LYS A 38 -8.53 18.35 6.47
CA LYS A 38 -8.28 19.69 5.92
C LYS A 38 -8.76 20.79 6.86
N THR A 39 -9.99 20.67 7.37
CA THR A 39 -10.59 21.61 8.31
C THR A 39 -9.81 21.63 9.62
N PHE A 40 -9.47 20.46 10.17
CA PHE A 40 -8.67 20.36 11.39
C PHE A 40 -7.28 20.98 11.23
N LEU A 41 -6.59 20.74 10.10
CA LEU A 41 -5.30 21.36 9.82
C LEU A 41 -5.39 22.89 9.74
N SER A 42 -6.49 23.44 9.24
CA SER A 42 -6.73 24.89 9.25
C SER A 42 -6.94 25.45 10.67
N LEU A 43 -7.49 24.66 11.60
CA LEU A 43 -7.67 25.07 13.00
C LEU A 43 -6.37 25.12 13.80
N ARG A 44 -5.27 24.54 13.28
CA ARG A 44 -3.98 24.55 13.99
C ARG A 44 -3.46 25.96 14.29
N SER A 45 -3.78 26.93 13.45
CA SER A 45 -3.34 28.31 13.63
C SER A 45 -4.10 29.05 14.73
N THR A 46 -5.23 28.51 15.22
CA THR A 46 -6.10 29.20 16.17
C THR A 46 -5.74 28.93 17.62
N CYS A 47 -5.09 27.81 17.95
CA CYS A 47 -4.70 27.47 19.31
C CYS A 47 -3.50 26.50 19.37
N LYS A 48 -2.63 26.68 20.37
CA LYS A 48 -1.47 25.80 20.64
C LYS A 48 -1.89 24.34 20.88
N HIS A 49 -3.00 24.13 21.58
CA HIS A 49 -3.55 22.80 21.85
C HIS A 49 -3.95 22.09 20.54
N PHE A 50 -4.66 22.78 19.63
CA PHE A 50 -5.03 22.20 18.34
C PHE A 50 -3.81 21.88 17.48
N ASN A 51 -2.78 22.73 17.53
CA ASN A 51 -1.52 22.42 16.86
C ASN A 51 -0.81 21.20 17.47
N SER A 52 -0.84 21.02 18.79
CA SER A 52 -0.20 19.86 19.44
C SER A 52 -0.92 18.54 19.17
N LEU A 53 -2.25 18.56 18.98
CA LEU A 53 -3.05 17.37 18.71
C LEU A 53 -2.65 16.61 17.44
N VAL A 54 -2.12 17.30 16.42
CA VAL A 54 -1.61 16.65 15.19
C VAL A 54 -0.43 15.72 15.48
N PHE A 55 0.34 16.03 16.51
CA PHE A 55 1.50 15.26 16.94
C PHE A 55 1.14 14.22 18.01
N SER A 56 -0.11 14.19 18.47
CA SER A 56 -0.60 13.21 19.43
C SER A 56 -1.02 11.91 18.71
N PRO A 57 -0.32 10.78 18.95
CA PRO A 57 -0.65 9.53 18.29
C PRO A 57 -2.08 9.07 18.60
N THR A 58 -2.51 9.23 19.86
CA THR A 58 -3.86 8.83 20.30
C THR A 58 -4.96 9.61 19.59
N PHE A 59 -4.76 10.91 19.38
CA PHE A 59 -5.72 11.75 18.67
C PHE A 59 -5.81 11.36 17.19
N ILE A 60 -4.68 11.21 16.51
CA ILE A 60 -4.64 10.83 15.10
C ILE A 60 -5.22 9.42 14.87
N THR A 61 -4.96 8.47 15.76
CA THR A 61 -5.59 7.15 15.68
C THR A 61 -7.11 7.25 15.79
N LYS A 62 -7.63 8.02 16.77
CA LYS A 62 -9.08 8.26 16.90
C LYS A 62 -9.67 8.95 15.68
N HIS A 63 -9.00 9.98 15.16
CA HIS A 63 -9.38 10.71 13.93
C HIS A 63 -9.42 9.79 12.71
N SER A 64 -8.45 8.88 12.59
CA SER A 64 -8.35 7.92 11.47
C SER A 64 -9.37 6.77 11.57
N SER A 65 -9.78 6.40 12.79
CA SER A 65 -10.78 5.36 13.07
C SER A 65 -12.22 5.87 13.04
N GLY A 66 -12.45 7.17 13.15
CA GLY A 66 -13.77 7.78 13.05
C GLY A 66 -14.34 7.66 11.63
N SER A 67 -15.46 6.94 11.48
CA SER A 67 -16.00 6.47 10.18
C SER A 67 -16.50 7.56 9.22
N GLY A 68 -16.21 8.84 9.45
CA GLY A 68 -16.61 9.95 8.59
C GLY A 68 -15.48 10.90 8.16
N SER A 69 -14.28 10.77 8.72
CA SER A 69 -13.21 11.78 8.57
C SER A 69 -11.79 11.20 8.37
N GLY A 70 -11.67 9.91 8.07
CA GLY A 70 -10.38 9.33 7.71
C GLY A 70 -9.78 10.03 6.48
N LEU A 71 -8.46 10.19 6.48
CA LEU A 71 -7.71 10.62 5.30
C LEU A 71 -8.13 9.81 4.06
N CYS A 72 -8.45 10.51 2.96
CA CYS A 72 -8.71 9.86 1.67
C CYS A 72 -7.56 8.91 1.35
N SER A 73 -7.91 7.68 0.96
CA SER A 73 -6.94 6.67 0.54
C SER A 73 -7.00 6.54 -0.96
N PHE A 74 -5.83 6.37 -1.57
CA PHE A 74 -5.67 6.44 -3.00
C PHE A 74 -4.95 5.22 -3.52
N LEU A 75 -5.26 4.85 -4.76
CA LEU A 75 -4.41 3.98 -5.55
C LEU A 75 -3.45 4.87 -6.33
N LEU A 76 -2.15 4.64 -6.17
CA LEU A 76 -1.10 5.47 -6.74
C LEU A 76 -0.46 4.74 -7.91
N LEU A 77 -0.41 5.41 -9.06
CA LEU A 77 0.24 4.92 -10.27
C LEU A 77 1.62 5.56 -10.41
N SER A 78 2.63 4.73 -10.64
CA SER A 78 4.01 5.10 -10.94
C SER A 78 4.43 4.50 -12.28
N HIS A 79 5.21 5.26 -13.04
CA HIS A 79 5.73 4.83 -14.33
C HIS A 79 7.10 5.45 -14.60
N GLN A 80 8.00 4.69 -15.22
CA GLN A 80 9.37 5.12 -15.46
C GLN A 80 9.48 6.35 -16.36
N GLN A 81 8.49 6.65 -17.19
CA GLN A 81 8.49 7.85 -18.04
C GLN A 81 7.93 9.09 -17.33
N PHE A 82 7.37 8.94 -16.12
CA PHE A 82 6.72 10.01 -15.35
C PHE A 82 7.36 10.16 -13.97
N TYR A 83 8.59 10.69 -13.92
CA TYR A 83 9.40 10.74 -12.68
C TYR A 83 8.85 11.66 -11.57
N SER A 84 7.99 12.63 -11.90
CA SER A 84 7.49 13.65 -10.96
C SER A 84 5.97 13.67 -10.80
N HIS A 85 5.24 12.85 -11.56
CA HIS A 85 3.78 12.82 -11.60
C HIS A 85 3.28 11.45 -11.18
N PHE A 86 2.47 11.41 -10.12
CA PHE A 86 1.91 10.19 -9.58
C PHE A 86 0.38 10.30 -9.60
N PRO A 87 -0.29 9.83 -10.67
CA PRO A 87 -1.73 9.81 -10.71
C PRO A 87 -2.31 9.03 -9.52
N LEU A 88 -3.24 9.66 -8.81
CA LEU A 88 -3.95 9.11 -7.67
C LEU A 88 -5.40 8.84 -8.05
N TYR A 89 -5.89 7.64 -7.80
CA TYR A 89 -7.30 7.32 -7.93
C TYR A 89 -7.96 7.28 -6.55
N ASP A 90 -8.96 8.14 -6.36
CA ASP A 90 -9.81 8.16 -5.18
C ASP A 90 -10.91 7.11 -5.33
N THR A 91 -10.83 6.05 -4.53
CA THR A 91 -11.74 4.91 -4.62
C THR A 91 -13.12 5.19 -4.03
N ILE A 92 -13.27 6.26 -3.23
CA ILE A 92 -14.54 6.66 -2.62
C ILE A 92 -15.32 7.54 -3.59
N ILE A 93 -14.64 8.53 -4.19
CA ILE A 93 -15.27 9.49 -5.11
C ILE A 93 -15.30 8.93 -6.54
N GLY A 94 -14.44 7.97 -6.86
CA GLY A 94 -14.31 7.41 -8.20
C GLY A 94 -13.60 8.36 -9.17
N SER A 95 -12.80 9.29 -8.65
CA SER A 95 -12.16 10.36 -9.42
C SER A 95 -10.65 10.23 -9.41
N TRP A 96 -10.07 10.57 -10.55
CA TRP A 96 -8.64 10.72 -10.72
C TRP A 96 -8.13 12.08 -10.24
N ARG A 97 -6.95 12.11 -9.63
CA ARG A 97 -6.24 13.32 -9.20
C ARG A 97 -4.78 13.22 -9.60
N ASP A 98 -4.15 14.35 -9.88
CA ASP A 98 -2.71 14.39 -10.09
C ASP A 98 -2.01 14.79 -8.79
N LEU A 99 -0.95 14.06 -8.43
CA LEU A 99 -0.06 14.41 -7.33
C LEU A 99 1.32 14.71 -7.90
N ALA A 100 1.69 15.98 -7.84
CA ALA A 100 3.07 16.40 -8.03
C ALA A 100 3.83 16.25 -6.70
N LEU A 101 4.98 15.60 -6.73
CA LEU A 101 5.83 15.51 -5.55
C LEU A 101 6.51 16.86 -5.28
N PRO A 102 6.51 17.38 -4.03
CA PRO A 102 7.27 18.56 -3.68
C PRO A 102 8.76 18.29 -3.83
N PHE A 103 9.45 19.08 -4.65
CA PHE A 103 10.91 19.00 -4.82
C PHE A 103 11.68 19.10 -3.50
N SER A 104 11.10 19.74 -2.48
CA SER A 104 11.71 19.87 -1.14
C SER A 104 11.90 18.55 -0.39
N LEU A 105 11.21 17.47 -0.80
CA LEU A 105 11.37 16.16 -0.16
C LEU A 105 12.56 15.37 -0.72
N PHE A 106 13.10 15.82 -1.85
CA PHE A 106 14.21 15.19 -2.54
C PHE A 106 15.52 15.90 -2.24
N PRO A 107 16.63 15.16 -2.16
CA PRO A 107 17.96 15.75 -2.15
C PRO A 107 18.15 16.68 -3.37
N PRO A 108 18.91 17.78 -3.24
CA PRO A 108 19.11 18.78 -4.31
C PRO A 108 19.93 18.28 -5.52
N PHE A 109 20.28 17.00 -5.56
CA PHE A 109 21.07 16.40 -6.64
C PHE A 109 20.16 16.22 -7.88
N GLY A 110 20.45 17.04 -8.89
CA GLY A 110 19.58 17.32 -10.05
C GLY A 110 18.97 16.10 -10.74
N SER A 111 17.78 16.33 -11.31
CA SER A 111 17.09 15.54 -12.36
C SER A 111 17.40 14.03 -12.39
N SER A 112 17.34 13.37 -11.24
CA SER A 112 17.70 11.96 -11.09
C SER A 112 16.45 11.10 -11.17
N GLN A 113 16.55 9.97 -11.86
CA GLN A 113 15.45 9.04 -12.10
C GLN A 113 15.01 8.41 -10.77
N PHE A 114 13.90 8.87 -10.19
CA PHE A 114 13.30 8.27 -8.99
C PHE A 114 12.38 7.14 -9.39
N ASN A 115 12.60 5.96 -8.84
CA ASN A 115 11.70 4.82 -9.04
C ASN A 115 11.03 4.48 -7.71
N LEU A 116 9.70 4.62 -7.66
CA LEU A 116 8.93 4.13 -6.53
C LEU A 116 8.94 2.60 -6.55
N ILE A 117 9.41 2.00 -5.45
CA ILE A 117 9.58 0.54 -5.34
C ILE A 117 8.55 -0.07 -4.41
N SER A 118 8.20 0.60 -3.30
CA SER A 118 7.29 0.05 -2.31
C SER A 118 6.55 1.17 -1.56
N SER A 119 5.37 0.84 -1.02
CA SER A 119 4.59 1.74 -0.18
C SER A 119 3.94 1.00 0.99
N SER A 120 3.91 1.66 2.15
CA SER A 120 3.32 1.08 3.37
C SER A 120 2.72 2.16 4.25
N ASN A 121 1.40 2.14 4.46
CA ASN A 121 0.68 3.05 5.37
C ASN A 121 1.05 4.55 5.21
N GLY A 122 1.24 5.00 3.97
CA GLY A 122 1.51 6.40 3.65
C GLY A 122 2.99 6.75 3.56
N LEU A 123 3.88 5.82 3.90
CA LEU A 123 5.28 5.88 3.53
C LEU A 123 5.47 5.44 2.08
N LEU A 124 6.35 6.14 1.37
CA LEU A 124 6.78 5.82 0.02
C LEU A 124 8.29 5.57 0.03
N CYS A 125 8.74 4.49 -0.60
CA CYS A 125 10.14 4.13 -0.72
C CYS A 125 10.60 4.20 -2.18
N PHE A 126 11.53 5.12 -2.46
CA PHE A 126 12.12 5.31 -3.77
C PHE A 126 13.55 4.75 -3.79
N ALA A 127 13.94 4.11 -4.90
CA ALA A 127 15.36 3.93 -5.19
C ALA A 127 15.94 5.20 -5.77
N LEU A 128 17.17 5.50 -5.35
CA LEU A 128 18.02 6.55 -5.89
C LEU A 128 19.22 5.89 -6.61
N PRO A 129 19.10 5.51 -7.90
CA PRO A 129 20.20 4.87 -8.63
C PRO A 129 21.46 5.73 -8.64
N SER A 130 21.32 7.04 -8.74
CA SER A 130 22.44 8.00 -8.75
C SER A 130 23.18 8.10 -7.42
N CYS A 131 22.55 7.73 -6.31
CA CYS A 131 23.07 7.94 -4.96
C CYS A 131 23.28 6.64 -4.18
N CYS A 132 23.08 5.47 -4.83
CA CYS A 132 23.20 4.16 -4.21
C CYS A 132 22.52 4.10 -2.83
N SER A 133 21.28 4.57 -2.77
CA SER A 133 20.53 4.76 -1.53
C SER A 133 19.03 4.56 -1.77
N PHE A 134 18.28 4.34 -0.70
CA PHE A 134 16.83 4.46 -0.69
C PHE A 134 16.40 5.81 -0.11
N LEU A 135 15.28 6.34 -0.58
CA LEU A 135 14.60 7.48 0.02
C LEU A 135 13.25 7.02 0.53
N VAL A 136 13.07 7.04 1.84
CA VAL A 136 11.76 6.86 2.46
C VAL A 136 11.19 8.23 2.76
N CYS A 137 9.96 8.50 2.35
CA CYS A 137 9.29 9.76 2.66
C CYS A 137 7.84 9.57 3.10
N ASN A 138 7.40 10.50 3.94
CA ASN A 138 6.01 10.75 4.24
C ASN A 138 5.63 12.11 3.66
N MET A 139 4.79 12.07 2.64
CA MET A 139 4.31 13.26 1.93
C MET A 139 3.48 14.19 2.80
N LEU A 140 2.67 13.64 3.71
CA LEU A 140 1.81 14.43 4.60
C LEU A 140 2.59 15.08 5.74
N ALA A 141 3.51 14.33 6.34
CA ALA A 141 4.37 14.83 7.41
C ALA A 141 5.50 15.73 6.88
N LYS A 142 5.71 15.77 5.55
CA LYS A 142 6.84 16.42 4.89
C LYS A 142 8.20 15.99 5.46
N SER A 143 8.30 14.72 5.86
CA SER A 143 9.52 14.12 6.37
C SER A 143 10.09 13.18 5.31
N SER A 144 11.40 13.22 5.12
CA SER A 144 12.10 12.25 4.29
C SER A 144 13.41 11.84 4.94
N ARG A 145 13.85 10.63 4.63
CA ARG A 145 15.11 10.06 5.10
C ARG A 145 15.78 9.30 3.97
N VAL A 146 17.06 9.60 3.77
CA VAL A 146 17.94 8.82 2.90
C VAL A 146 18.53 7.68 3.73
N ILE A 147 18.45 6.47 3.19
CA ILE A 147 18.95 5.24 3.78
C ILE A 147 20.05 4.72 2.88
N GLU A 148 21.26 4.67 3.42
CA GLU A 148 22.41 4.10 2.72
C GLU A 148 22.24 2.58 2.56
N LEU A 149 22.74 2.05 1.44
CA LEU A 149 22.72 0.62 1.17
C LEU A 149 23.76 -0.09 2.04
N PRO A 150 23.54 -1.36 2.42
CA PRO A 150 24.43 -2.06 3.35
C PRO A 150 25.83 -2.34 2.75
N PHE A 151 25.96 -2.42 1.43
CA PHE A 151 27.23 -2.56 0.72
C PHE A 151 27.12 -2.06 -0.72
N PHE A 152 28.22 -2.03 -1.46
CA PHE A 152 28.23 -1.65 -2.88
C PHE A 152 29.07 -2.64 -3.71
N PRO A 153 28.61 -3.05 -4.92
CA PRO A 153 27.28 -2.82 -5.49
C PRO A 153 26.19 -3.62 -4.75
N PHE A 154 24.99 -3.04 -4.62
CA PHE A 154 23.84 -3.69 -3.98
C PHE A 154 22.77 -4.00 -5.01
N SER A 155 22.67 -5.28 -5.38
CA SER A 155 21.60 -5.80 -6.23
C SER A 155 20.60 -6.55 -5.36
N PHE A 156 19.33 -6.19 -5.45
CA PHE A 156 18.24 -6.85 -4.72
C PHE A 156 17.15 -7.27 -5.71
N GLU A 157 16.48 -8.36 -5.38
CA GLU A 157 15.42 -8.94 -6.21
C GLU A 157 14.04 -8.58 -5.70
N LEU A 158 13.91 -8.53 -4.37
CA LEU A 158 12.68 -8.20 -3.67
C LEU A 158 12.96 -7.11 -2.66
N LEU A 159 12.03 -6.17 -2.55
CA LEU A 159 12.01 -5.16 -1.51
C LEU A 159 10.59 -5.02 -0.98
N THR A 160 10.44 -4.96 0.34
CA THR A 160 9.13 -4.75 0.97
C THR A 160 9.28 -3.77 2.12
N LEU A 161 8.52 -2.68 2.06
CA LEU A 161 8.41 -1.70 3.13
C LEU A 161 7.30 -2.11 4.09
N VAL A 162 7.62 -2.20 5.37
CA VAL A 162 6.66 -2.54 6.43
C VAL A 162 6.60 -1.42 7.44
N SER A 163 5.49 -0.69 7.46
CA SER A 163 5.20 0.28 8.51
C SER A 163 4.87 -0.43 9.83
N THR A 164 5.54 -0.02 10.90
CA THR A 164 5.34 -0.52 12.26
C THR A 164 4.81 0.61 13.16
N PRO A 165 4.25 0.31 14.35
CA PRO A 165 3.78 1.35 15.26
C PRO A 165 4.86 2.33 15.73
N LYS A 166 6.14 1.93 15.73
CA LYS A 166 7.27 2.74 16.22
C LYS A 166 8.14 3.34 15.11
N GLY A 167 7.89 2.99 13.85
CA GLY A 167 8.76 3.32 12.72
C GLY A 167 8.44 2.46 11.51
N TYR A 168 9.45 2.01 10.76
CA TYR A 168 9.28 1.09 9.65
C TYR A 168 10.49 0.18 9.51
N LYS A 169 10.29 -0.92 8.78
CA LYS A 169 11.35 -1.83 8.37
C LYS A 169 11.38 -1.93 6.86
N ILE A 170 12.57 -2.08 6.29
CA ILE A 170 12.77 -2.42 4.88
C ILE A 170 13.37 -3.81 4.84
N PHE A 171 12.66 -4.75 4.25
CA PHE A 171 13.19 -6.07 3.94
C PHE A 171 13.69 -6.08 2.50
N THR A 172 14.87 -6.63 2.27
CA THR A 172 15.40 -6.87 0.93
C THR A 172 15.97 -8.28 0.84
N LEU A 173 15.73 -8.95 -0.29
CA LEU A 173 16.39 -10.21 -0.62
C LEU A 173 17.42 -9.96 -1.72
N CYS A 174 18.67 -10.37 -1.46
CA CYS A 174 19.82 -10.13 -2.32
C CYS A 174 20.51 -11.44 -2.68
N THR A 175 20.98 -11.55 -3.91
CA THR A 175 21.90 -12.58 -4.36
C THR A 175 23.34 -12.06 -4.24
N LYS A 176 24.12 -12.66 -3.33
CA LYS A 176 25.52 -12.32 -3.09
C LYS A 176 26.38 -13.56 -3.30
N PHE A 177 27.29 -13.50 -4.28
CA PHE A 177 28.30 -14.53 -4.54
C PHE A 177 27.76 -15.97 -4.50
N SER A 178 26.68 -16.26 -5.24
CA SER A 178 25.98 -17.57 -5.32
C SER A 178 25.17 -18.00 -4.07
N SER A 179 25.08 -17.17 -3.04
CA SER A 179 24.22 -17.37 -1.87
C SER A 179 23.17 -16.26 -1.73
N ASN A 180 22.01 -16.59 -1.19
CA ASN A 180 20.98 -15.59 -0.91
C ASN A 180 21.15 -15.06 0.49
N GLN A 181 20.97 -13.76 0.64
CA GLN A 181 21.00 -13.09 1.93
C GLN A 181 19.78 -12.18 2.05
N ALA A 182 19.19 -12.18 3.24
CA ALA A 182 18.11 -11.28 3.58
C ALA A 182 18.68 -10.14 4.41
N PHE A 183 18.37 -8.90 4.04
CA PHE A 183 18.73 -7.72 4.82
C PHE A 183 17.48 -7.04 5.34
N VAL A 184 17.52 -6.62 6.60
CA VAL A 184 16.44 -5.88 7.24
C VAL A 184 16.99 -4.58 7.79
N TYR A 185 16.51 -3.46 7.27
CA TYR A 185 16.71 -2.15 7.88
C TYR A 185 15.65 -1.91 8.94
N ASP A 186 16.04 -1.39 10.09
CA ASP A 186 15.12 -0.95 11.13
C ASP A 186 15.28 0.56 11.37
N SER A 187 14.19 1.30 11.15
CA SER A 187 14.20 2.76 11.26
C SER A 187 14.29 3.28 12.69
N VAL A 188 14.25 2.44 13.73
CA VAL A 188 14.39 2.87 15.13
C VAL A 188 15.87 2.87 15.52
N VAL A 189 16.61 1.85 15.10
CA VAL A 189 18.06 1.72 15.36
C VAL A 189 18.92 2.27 14.23
N HIS A 190 18.32 2.58 13.08
CA HIS A 190 18.97 3.13 11.89
C HIS A 190 20.10 2.26 11.33
N SER A 191 19.93 0.93 11.39
CA SER A 191 20.94 -0.02 10.94
C SER A 191 20.32 -1.16 10.13
N TRP A 192 21.18 -1.78 9.32
CA TRP A 192 20.88 -3.02 8.62
C TRP A 192 21.31 -4.23 9.45
N THR A 193 20.49 -5.27 9.46
CA THR A 193 20.84 -6.59 9.96
C THR A 193 20.85 -7.59 8.82
N GLU A 194 21.90 -8.40 8.75
CA GLU A 194 22.09 -9.47 7.77
C GLU A 194 21.59 -10.79 8.33
N HIS A 195 20.85 -11.53 7.51
CA HIS A 195 20.29 -12.84 7.82
C HIS A 195 20.50 -13.79 6.66
N ASP A 196 20.43 -15.09 6.95
CA ASP A 196 20.46 -16.12 5.91
C ASP A 196 19.27 -15.92 4.95
N GLY A 197 19.53 -16.04 3.65
CA GLY A 197 18.48 -16.06 2.65
C GLY A 197 17.73 -17.39 2.63
N TYR A 198 16.71 -17.47 1.79
CA TYR A 198 15.96 -18.69 1.57
C TYR A 198 16.50 -19.46 0.36
N GLN A 199 16.53 -20.79 0.46
CA GLN A 199 16.71 -21.69 -0.66
C GLN A 199 15.50 -22.64 -0.73
N PRO A 200 14.85 -22.84 -1.90
CA PRO A 200 15.19 -22.35 -3.23
C PRO A 200 14.89 -20.86 -3.47
N LEU A 201 15.46 -20.30 -4.54
CA LEU A 201 15.28 -18.90 -4.93
C LEU A 201 13.83 -18.56 -5.29
N LEU A 202 13.37 -17.36 -4.90
CA LEU A 202 12.01 -16.87 -5.13
C LEU A 202 11.83 -16.17 -6.49
N PHE A 203 12.71 -16.48 -7.46
CA PHE A 203 12.93 -15.68 -8.68
C PHE A 203 11.69 -15.40 -9.53
N GLU A 204 10.62 -16.19 -9.51
CA GLU A 204 9.47 -15.95 -10.42
C GLU A 204 8.53 -14.82 -9.96
N ASN A 205 8.84 -14.13 -8.87
CA ASN A 205 7.94 -13.19 -8.18
C ASN A 205 8.53 -11.78 -7.97
N PHE A 206 9.45 -11.30 -8.81
CA PHE A 206 10.20 -10.04 -8.63
C PHE A 206 9.35 -8.77 -8.37
N HIS A 207 8.10 -8.73 -8.85
CA HIS A 207 7.22 -7.58 -8.67
C HIS A 207 6.27 -7.71 -7.47
N GLN A 208 6.20 -8.90 -6.86
CA GLN A 208 5.31 -9.16 -5.73
C GLN A 208 6.02 -8.81 -4.42
N GLU A 209 5.48 -7.83 -3.68
CA GLU A 209 5.93 -7.55 -2.32
C GLU A 209 5.52 -8.66 -1.35
N GLY A 210 6.28 -8.84 -0.28
CA GLY A 210 5.98 -9.80 0.79
C GLY A 210 4.68 -9.45 1.50
N ALA A 211 3.81 -10.45 1.67
CA ALA A 211 2.55 -10.27 2.40
C ALA A 211 2.82 -10.32 3.91
N PHE A 212 2.64 -9.20 4.61
CA PHE A 212 2.85 -9.14 6.06
C PHE A 212 1.75 -9.88 6.83
N TYR A 213 2.07 -11.02 7.43
CA TYR A 213 1.13 -11.89 8.14
C TYR A 213 1.76 -12.37 9.45
N ASP A 214 1.07 -12.11 10.57
CA ASP A 214 1.46 -12.59 11.91
C ASP A 214 2.91 -12.27 12.29
N GLY A 215 3.35 -11.02 12.05
CA GLY A 215 4.71 -10.58 12.36
C GLY A 215 5.78 -10.98 11.35
N SER A 216 5.43 -11.81 10.36
CA SER A 216 6.33 -12.31 9.32
C SER A 216 5.97 -11.76 7.94
N LEU A 217 6.93 -11.73 7.02
CA LEU A 217 6.68 -11.50 5.60
C LEU A 217 6.55 -12.84 4.89
N CYS A 218 5.40 -13.11 4.31
CA CYS A 218 5.13 -14.34 3.59
C CYS A 218 5.27 -14.16 2.08
N PHE A 219 5.91 -15.13 1.46
CA PHE A 219 6.21 -15.22 0.03
C PHE A 219 5.82 -16.58 -0.51
N THR A 220 5.74 -16.69 -1.83
CA THR A 220 5.46 -17.95 -2.54
C THR A 220 6.70 -18.45 -3.23
N THR A 221 6.98 -19.75 -3.09
CA THR A 221 8.03 -20.41 -3.88
C THR A 221 7.57 -20.62 -5.33
N PRO A 222 8.51 -20.72 -6.29
CA PRO A 222 8.24 -21.31 -7.60
C PRO A 222 7.74 -22.76 -7.49
N GLU A 223 7.25 -23.33 -8.58
CA GLU A 223 6.72 -24.70 -8.59
C GLU A 223 7.77 -25.72 -8.06
N PRO A 224 7.43 -26.58 -7.07
CA PRO A 224 6.13 -26.74 -6.42
C PRO A 224 5.77 -25.58 -5.50
N PHE A 225 4.60 -24.98 -5.73
CA PHE A 225 4.15 -23.82 -4.95
C PHE A 225 4.03 -24.18 -3.46
N SER A 226 4.56 -23.31 -2.62
CA SER A 226 4.43 -23.34 -1.16
C SER A 226 4.48 -21.92 -0.61
N VAL A 227 4.10 -21.76 0.66
CA VAL A 227 4.19 -20.46 1.35
C VAL A 227 5.28 -20.50 2.40
N VAL A 228 6.24 -19.60 2.24
CA VAL A 228 7.38 -19.40 3.13
C VAL A 228 7.23 -18.06 3.82
N CYS A 229 7.59 -17.96 5.08
CA CYS A 229 7.49 -16.73 5.84
C CYS A 229 8.82 -16.43 6.52
N PHE A 230 9.25 -15.17 6.42
CA PHE A 230 10.42 -14.64 7.10
C PHE A 230 9.97 -13.84 8.32
N ASP A 231 10.38 -14.27 9.50
CA ASP A 231 10.05 -13.57 10.75
C ASP A 231 10.95 -12.33 10.91
N LEU A 232 10.34 -11.15 10.90
CA LEU A 232 11.04 -9.87 10.97
C LEU A 232 11.63 -9.54 12.36
N GLY A 233 11.32 -10.35 13.38
CA GLY A 233 11.87 -10.22 14.73
C GLY A 233 13.07 -11.13 14.96
N THR A 234 12.99 -12.38 14.52
CA THR A 234 14.02 -13.41 14.73
C THR A 234 14.99 -13.56 13.56
N GLY A 235 14.62 -13.10 12.37
CA GLY A 235 15.44 -13.24 11.16
C GLY A 235 15.43 -14.65 10.56
N LYS A 236 14.48 -15.50 10.98
CA LYS A 236 14.41 -16.90 10.54
C LYS A 236 13.32 -17.12 9.49
N TRP A 237 13.61 -18.03 8.58
CA TRP A 237 12.64 -18.55 7.62
C TRP A 237 11.87 -19.72 8.21
N GLY A 238 10.57 -19.80 7.89
CA GLY A 238 9.71 -20.93 8.24
C GLY A 238 8.67 -21.19 7.16
N ASN A 239 8.30 -22.45 6.97
CA ASN A 239 7.22 -22.82 6.07
C ASN A 239 5.87 -22.69 6.79
N LEU A 240 4.87 -22.15 6.10
CA LEU A 240 3.52 -22.07 6.66
C LEU A 240 2.88 -23.47 6.81
N ASN A 241 3.39 -24.46 6.05
CA ASN A 241 2.95 -25.86 5.98
C ASN A 241 1.45 -25.98 5.66
N VAL A 242 1.07 -25.48 4.49
CA VAL A 242 -0.31 -25.46 3.98
C VAL A 242 -0.40 -26.24 2.68
N GLU A 243 -1.47 -27.00 2.50
CA GLU A 243 -1.71 -27.72 1.25
C GLU A 243 -2.18 -26.73 0.18
N MET A 244 -1.38 -26.57 -0.88
CA MET A 244 -1.71 -25.66 -1.98
C MET A 244 -2.78 -26.27 -2.90
N PRO A 245 -3.70 -25.46 -3.46
CA PRO A 245 -4.63 -25.91 -4.49
C PRO A 245 -3.93 -26.61 -5.66
N ARG A 246 -4.62 -27.58 -6.27
CA ARG A 246 -4.09 -28.33 -7.43
C ARG A 246 -4.19 -27.50 -8.71
N GLU A 247 -3.33 -27.84 -9.68
CA GLU A 247 -3.32 -27.20 -11.02
C GLU A 247 -3.07 -25.69 -10.98
N LEU A 248 -2.31 -25.21 -9.98
CA LEU A 248 -1.87 -23.82 -9.94
C LEU A 248 -0.86 -23.54 -11.06
N THR A 249 -1.00 -22.40 -11.73
CA THR A 249 -0.04 -21.93 -12.74
C THR A 249 0.78 -20.73 -12.27
N PHE A 250 0.25 -19.96 -11.32
CA PHE A 250 0.95 -18.88 -10.63
C PHE A 250 0.21 -18.56 -9.32
N VAL A 251 0.91 -17.94 -8.36
CA VAL A 251 0.35 -17.61 -7.04
C VAL A 251 0.81 -16.23 -6.60
N ARG A 252 -0.09 -15.42 -6.03
CA ARG A 252 0.21 -14.12 -5.40
C ARG A 252 -0.45 -14.04 -4.04
N LEU A 253 0.32 -13.63 -3.03
CA LEU A 253 -0.17 -13.46 -1.66
C LEU A 253 -0.49 -12.00 -1.39
N VAL A 254 -1.56 -11.77 -0.63
CA VAL A 254 -1.96 -10.44 -0.19
C VAL A 254 -2.40 -10.51 1.25
N SER A 255 -1.94 -9.57 2.08
CA SER A 255 -2.37 -9.46 3.46
C SER A 255 -3.26 -8.24 3.68
N GLY A 256 -4.35 -8.44 4.42
CA GLY A 256 -5.23 -7.36 4.84
C GLY A 256 -4.58 -6.52 5.94
N VAL A 257 -4.12 -5.32 5.60
CA VAL A 257 -3.39 -4.41 6.53
C VAL A 257 -4.19 -4.07 7.80
N SER A 258 -5.53 -4.04 7.72
CA SER A 258 -6.39 -3.69 8.86
C SER A 258 -6.54 -4.81 9.89
N ASP A 259 -6.46 -6.08 9.48
CA ASP A 259 -6.74 -7.23 10.37
C ASP A 259 -5.48 -7.99 10.79
N ARG A 260 -4.29 -7.72 10.20
CA ARG A 260 -2.96 -8.34 10.48
C ARG A 260 -2.90 -9.88 10.59
N LYS A 261 -4.02 -10.57 10.38
CA LYS A 261 -4.26 -12.01 10.59
C LYS A 261 -5.03 -12.64 9.44
N LYS A 262 -5.23 -11.93 8.33
CA LYS A 262 -5.87 -12.46 7.13
C LYS A 262 -4.89 -12.48 5.98
N LEU A 263 -4.63 -13.67 5.48
CA LEU A 263 -3.84 -13.91 4.29
C LEU A 263 -4.76 -14.39 3.18
N TYR A 264 -4.67 -13.73 2.04
CA TYR A 264 -5.37 -14.10 0.82
C TYR A 264 -4.37 -14.59 -0.21
N MET A 265 -4.82 -15.48 -1.06
CA MET A 265 -4.04 -16.02 -2.17
C MET A 265 -4.86 -15.85 -3.45
N LEU A 266 -4.27 -15.20 -4.44
CA LEU A 266 -4.75 -15.22 -5.81
C LEU A 266 -3.92 -16.23 -6.59
N GLY A 267 -4.56 -17.03 -7.44
CA GLY A 267 -3.82 -17.97 -8.28
C GLY A 267 -4.55 -18.27 -9.58
N GLY A 268 -3.75 -18.54 -10.61
CA GLY A 268 -4.22 -19.10 -11.86
C GLY A 268 -4.39 -20.60 -11.75
N ILE A 269 -5.46 -21.14 -12.32
CA ILE A 269 -5.73 -22.58 -12.42
C ILE A 269 -5.70 -22.98 -13.89
N GLY A 270 -4.88 -23.97 -14.21
CA GLY A 270 -4.65 -24.41 -15.58
C GLY A 270 -3.60 -25.51 -15.70
N ARG A 271 -3.13 -25.74 -16.92
CA ARG A 271 -2.19 -26.83 -17.24
C ARG A 271 -1.11 -26.33 -18.19
N ASN A 272 0.08 -26.92 -18.09
CA ASN A 272 1.24 -26.60 -18.94
C ASN A 272 1.56 -25.08 -18.94
N GLY A 273 1.51 -24.46 -17.77
CA GLY A 273 1.75 -23.02 -17.61
C GLY A 273 0.64 -22.10 -18.16
N ILE A 274 -0.47 -22.63 -18.69
CA ILE A 274 -1.57 -21.82 -19.24
C ILE A 274 -2.73 -21.77 -18.26
N SER A 275 -2.94 -20.62 -17.63
CA SER A 275 -4.12 -20.38 -16.78
C SER A 275 -5.39 -20.23 -17.61
N ARG A 276 -6.44 -20.97 -17.25
CA ARG A 276 -7.79 -20.88 -17.84
C ARG A 276 -8.80 -20.22 -16.92
N SER A 277 -8.52 -20.16 -15.63
CA SER A 277 -9.35 -19.49 -14.64
C SER A 277 -8.48 -18.89 -13.54
N MET A 278 -8.91 -17.80 -12.94
CA MET A 278 -8.27 -17.25 -11.75
C MET A 278 -9.22 -17.37 -10.57
N ARG A 279 -8.69 -17.73 -9.41
CA ARG A 279 -9.47 -17.90 -8.19
C ARG A 279 -8.79 -17.23 -7.01
N LEU A 280 -9.60 -16.90 -6.03
CA LEU A 280 -9.18 -16.27 -4.80
C LEU A 280 -9.46 -17.22 -3.63
N TRP A 281 -8.48 -17.37 -2.74
CA TRP A 281 -8.59 -18.14 -1.51
C TRP A 281 -8.28 -17.27 -0.30
N GLU A 282 -8.89 -17.60 0.83
CA GLU A 282 -8.59 -17.05 2.15
C GLU A 282 -7.99 -18.16 3.03
N LEU A 283 -6.94 -17.83 3.78
CA LEU A 283 -6.39 -18.75 4.78
C LEU A 283 -7.27 -18.71 6.03
N LYS A 284 -7.95 -19.82 6.33
CA LYS A 284 -8.78 -19.96 7.53
C LYS A 284 -7.99 -20.44 8.74
N GLU A 285 -8.61 -20.27 9.91
CA GLU A 285 -8.16 -20.88 11.16
C GLU A 285 -7.99 -22.40 10.96
N GLY A 286 -6.82 -22.93 11.33
CA GLY A 286 -6.41 -24.29 10.97
C GLY A 286 -5.50 -24.41 9.75
N LYS A 287 -5.02 -23.27 9.20
CA LYS A 287 -4.02 -23.21 8.12
C LYS A 287 -4.48 -23.95 6.84
N LYS A 288 -5.74 -23.76 6.47
CA LYS A 288 -6.34 -24.34 5.27
C LYS A 288 -6.82 -23.24 4.33
N TRP A 289 -6.53 -23.40 3.03
CA TRP A 289 -7.04 -22.52 1.99
C TRP A 289 -8.52 -22.85 1.70
N GLU A 290 -9.37 -21.84 1.80
CA GLU A 290 -10.78 -21.91 1.40
C GLU A 290 -11.01 -21.03 0.17
N GLU A 291 -11.59 -21.60 -0.89
CA GLU A 291 -11.91 -20.85 -2.12
C GLU A 291 -13.03 -19.86 -1.81
N MET A 292 -12.78 -18.58 -2.03
CA MET A 292 -13.75 -17.52 -1.81
C MET A 292 -14.59 -17.25 -3.05
N GLU A 293 -13.91 -17.03 -4.19
CA GLU A 293 -14.55 -16.54 -5.40
C GLU A 293 -13.72 -16.86 -6.64
N ARG A 294 -14.40 -17.06 -7.77
CA ARG A 294 -13.78 -17.22 -9.08
C ARG A 294 -13.89 -15.93 -9.88
N LEU A 295 -12.82 -15.57 -10.59
CA LEU A 295 -12.87 -14.45 -11.53
C LEU A 295 -13.84 -14.77 -12.68
N PRO A 296 -14.83 -13.90 -12.99
CA PRO A 296 -15.75 -14.12 -14.10
C PRO A 296 -15.02 -14.35 -15.43
N GLU A 297 -15.54 -15.25 -16.25
CA GLU A 297 -14.84 -15.78 -17.42
C GLU A 297 -14.38 -14.69 -18.40
N LEU A 298 -15.23 -13.72 -18.72
CA LEU A 298 -14.88 -12.62 -19.63
C LEU A 298 -13.75 -11.75 -19.08
N MET A 299 -13.73 -11.50 -17.77
CA MET A 299 -12.66 -10.75 -17.12
C MET A 299 -11.35 -11.56 -17.12
N CYS A 300 -11.44 -12.86 -16.85
CA CYS A 300 -10.29 -13.76 -16.90
C CYS A 300 -9.68 -13.84 -18.30
N ARG A 301 -10.52 -13.99 -19.35
CA ARG A 301 -10.06 -14.00 -20.75
C ARG A 301 -9.34 -12.69 -21.10
N LYS A 302 -9.90 -11.53 -20.73
CA LYS A 302 -9.25 -10.23 -20.91
C LYS A 302 -7.89 -10.19 -20.19
N PHE A 303 -7.86 -10.54 -18.90
CA PHE A 303 -6.65 -10.47 -18.08
C PHE A 303 -5.53 -11.37 -18.62
N VAL A 304 -5.86 -12.63 -18.93
CA VAL A 304 -4.90 -13.61 -19.44
C VAL A 304 -4.38 -13.21 -20.83
N SER A 305 -5.25 -12.67 -21.70
CA SER A 305 -4.84 -12.14 -23.02
C SER A 305 -3.86 -10.98 -22.90
N VAL A 306 -4.07 -10.09 -21.92
CA VAL A 306 -3.21 -8.93 -21.66
C VAL A 306 -1.84 -9.35 -21.14
N CYS A 307 -1.77 -10.40 -20.33
CA CYS A 307 -0.52 -10.89 -19.77
C CYS A 307 0.25 -11.82 -20.74
N TYR A 308 -0.33 -12.20 -21.88
CA TYR A 308 0.25 -13.19 -22.82
C TYR A 308 0.69 -14.49 -22.15
N HIS A 309 -0.02 -14.92 -21.11
CA HIS A 309 0.37 -16.04 -20.24
C HIS A 309 1.72 -15.90 -19.52
N ASN A 310 2.35 -14.71 -19.55
CA ASN A 310 3.49 -14.39 -18.70
C ASN A 310 3.00 -13.82 -17.37
N TYR A 311 2.91 -14.69 -16.37
CA TYR A 311 2.40 -14.33 -15.04
C TYR A 311 3.45 -13.71 -14.12
N GLU A 312 4.73 -13.69 -14.48
CA GLU A 312 5.80 -13.07 -13.69
C GLU A 312 5.54 -11.56 -13.50
N HIS A 313 4.93 -10.93 -14.50
CA HIS A 313 4.55 -9.51 -14.46
C HIS A 313 3.31 -9.21 -13.63
N VAL A 314 2.56 -10.24 -13.20
CA VAL A 314 1.39 -10.08 -12.36
C VAL A 314 1.84 -9.85 -10.92
N TYR A 315 1.19 -8.95 -10.21
CA TYR A 315 1.39 -8.72 -8.79
C TYR A 315 0.09 -8.23 -8.14
N CYS A 316 0.00 -8.36 -6.83
CA CYS A 316 -1.19 -8.03 -6.07
C CYS A 316 -0.85 -7.26 -4.79
N PHE A 317 -1.75 -6.39 -4.38
CA PHE A 317 -1.64 -5.67 -3.11
C PHE A 317 -3.02 -5.38 -2.51
N TRP A 318 -3.03 -5.07 -1.22
CA TRP A 318 -4.24 -4.73 -0.49
C TRP A 318 -4.48 -3.23 -0.46
N HIS A 319 -5.74 -2.82 -0.67
CA HIS A 319 -6.17 -1.44 -0.47
C HIS A 319 -7.59 -1.38 0.11
N ARG A 320 -7.72 -0.96 1.38
CA ARG A 320 -9.01 -0.62 2.02
C ARG A 320 -10.16 -1.61 1.74
N GLY A 321 -9.94 -2.91 1.97
CA GLY A 321 -10.99 -3.93 1.73
C GLY A 321 -11.02 -4.48 0.30
N MET A 322 -10.07 -4.08 -0.54
CA MET A 322 -9.92 -4.53 -1.91
C MET A 322 -8.60 -5.26 -2.12
N ILE A 323 -8.64 -6.31 -2.93
CA ILE A 323 -7.47 -7.00 -3.46
C ILE A 323 -7.28 -6.52 -4.87
N CYS A 324 -6.23 -5.75 -5.12
CA CYS A 324 -5.89 -5.21 -6.43
C CYS A 324 -4.93 -6.16 -7.14
N VAL A 325 -5.25 -6.47 -8.40
CA VAL A 325 -4.49 -7.35 -9.30
C VAL A 325 -4.02 -6.51 -10.47
N CYS A 326 -2.70 -6.45 -10.63
CA CYS A 326 -2.03 -5.57 -11.57
C CYS A 326 -1.06 -6.38 -12.45
N CYS A 327 -0.70 -5.84 -13.60
CA CYS A 327 0.31 -6.41 -14.47
C CYS A 327 1.27 -5.30 -14.93
N HIS A 328 2.58 -5.54 -14.89
CA HIS A 328 3.57 -4.51 -15.22
C HIS A 328 3.50 -4.02 -16.68
N THR A 329 2.96 -4.85 -17.57
CA THR A 329 2.76 -4.55 -18.99
C THR A 329 1.38 -3.94 -19.29
N TRP A 330 0.56 -3.71 -18.27
CA TRP A 330 -0.82 -3.23 -18.44
C TRP A 330 -1.23 -2.13 -17.45
N PRO A 331 -1.88 -1.05 -17.91
CA PRO A 331 -2.19 0.06 -17.03
C PRO A 331 -3.43 -0.13 -16.15
N GLU A 332 -4.44 -0.92 -16.56
CA GLU A 332 -5.69 -1.01 -15.78
C GLU A 332 -5.55 -1.98 -14.60
N ILE A 333 -6.25 -1.68 -13.51
CA ILE A 333 -6.33 -2.56 -12.34
C ILE A 333 -7.63 -3.36 -12.38
N LEU A 334 -7.51 -4.67 -12.16
CA LEU A 334 -8.62 -5.52 -11.77
C LEU A 334 -8.63 -5.61 -10.25
N TYR A 335 -9.77 -5.41 -9.59
CA TYR A 335 -9.84 -5.54 -8.14
C TYR A 335 -11.05 -6.34 -7.68
N TYR A 336 -10.86 -7.05 -6.57
CA TYR A 336 -11.92 -7.75 -5.86
C TYR A 336 -12.29 -6.99 -4.59
N LYS A 337 -13.56 -6.63 -4.44
CA LYS A 337 -14.07 -6.00 -3.22
C LYS A 337 -14.58 -7.06 -2.25
N VAL A 338 -13.87 -7.26 -1.14
CA VAL A 338 -14.12 -8.37 -0.19
C VAL A 338 -15.51 -8.31 0.42
N GLU A 339 -15.97 -7.14 0.86
CA GLU A 339 -17.29 -6.94 1.49
C GLU A 339 -18.45 -7.32 0.56
N ARG A 340 -18.31 -7.03 -0.74
CA ARG A 340 -19.37 -7.26 -1.74
C ARG A 340 -19.21 -8.56 -2.52
N ARG A 341 -18.08 -9.26 -2.32
CA ARG A 341 -17.68 -10.45 -3.08
C ARG A 341 -17.83 -10.28 -4.58
N SER A 342 -17.25 -9.20 -5.11
CA SER A 342 -17.45 -8.82 -6.52
C SER A 342 -16.17 -8.30 -7.16
N TRP A 343 -15.97 -8.65 -8.42
CA TRP A 343 -14.84 -8.21 -9.26
C TRP A 343 -15.22 -7.00 -10.10
N HIS A 344 -14.28 -6.06 -10.22
CA HIS A 344 -14.47 -4.81 -10.94
C HIS A 344 -13.17 -4.37 -11.62
N TRP A 345 -13.30 -3.64 -12.73
CA TRP A 345 -12.19 -2.92 -13.35
C TRP A 345 -12.17 -1.48 -12.86
N LEU A 346 -10.97 -0.96 -12.61
CA LEU A 346 -10.76 0.44 -12.32
C LEU A 346 -10.78 1.24 -13.64
N PRO A 347 -11.38 2.44 -13.68
CA PRO A 347 -11.37 3.29 -14.87
C PRO A 347 -9.94 3.60 -15.36
N LYS A 348 -9.72 3.62 -16.68
CA LYS A 348 -8.42 3.98 -17.26
C LYS A 348 -7.98 5.36 -16.77
N CYS A 349 -6.69 5.50 -16.45
CA CYS A 349 -6.08 6.77 -16.11
C CYS A 349 -6.11 7.71 -17.33
N PRO A 350 -6.68 8.92 -17.23
CA PRO A 350 -6.83 9.82 -18.37
C PRO A 350 -5.48 10.43 -18.83
N TRP A 351 -4.45 10.40 -17.99
CA TRP A 351 -3.12 10.95 -18.31
C TRP A 351 -2.16 9.93 -18.93
N LEU A 352 -2.59 8.68 -19.11
CA LEU A 352 -1.75 7.68 -19.74
C LEU A 352 -1.75 7.82 -21.26
N PRO A 353 -0.58 7.75 -21.92
CA PRO A 353 -0.48 7.82 -23.37
C PRO A 353 -1.17 6.60 -24.01
N ASP A 354 -1.66 6.77 -25.23
CA ASP A 354 -2.33 5.69 -25.97
C ASP A 354 -1.38 4.61 -26.48
N LYS A 355 -0.10 4.96 -26.68
CA LYS A 355 0.97 3.99 -26.93
C LYS A 355 1.49 3.50 -25.59
N TRP A 356 1.18 2.27 -25.25
CA TRP A 356 1.61 1.67 -23.99
C TRP A 356 3.05 1.18 -24.07
N SER A 357 3.89 1.73 -23.20
CA SER A 357 5.15 1.13 -22.76
C SER A 357 4.87 0.20 -21.58
N CYS A 358 5.67 -0.85 -21.42
CA CYS A 358 5.69 -1.60 -20.16
C CYS A 358 6.30 -0.71 -19.06
N GLY A 359 6.00 -0.99 -17.79
CA GLY A 359 6.52 -0.17 -16.70
C GLY A 359 5.52 0.23 -15.62
N PHE A 360 4.25 -0.18 -15.73
CA PHE A 360 3.21 0.29 -14.82
C PHE A 360 3.35 -0.33 -13.43
N ARG A 361 3.43 0.51 -12.41
CA ARG A 361 3.49 0.09 -11.01
C ARG A 361 2.41 0.79 -10.20
N TRP A 362 1.61 -0.01 -9.51
CA TRP A 362 0.50 0.45 -8.70
C TRP A 362 0.76 0.17 -7.23
N PHE A 363 0.42 1.15 -6.39
CA PHE A 363 0.66 1.09 -4.96
C PHE A 363 -0.59 1.51 -4.19
N SER A 364 -0.78 0.91 -3.02
CA SER A 364 -1.78 1.38 -2.05
C SER A 364 -1.19 2.58 -1.28
N PHE A 365 -1.74 3.76 -1.51
CA PHE A 365 -1.38 4.95 -0.76
C PHE A 365 -2.46 5.26 0.28
N VAL A 366 -2.17 4.92 1.53
CA VAL A 366 -3.05 5.21 2.68
C VAL A 366 -2.34 6.24 3.55
N PRO A 367 -2.60 7.54 3.35
CA PRO A 367 -1.82 8.58 4.01
C PRO A 367 -1.98 8.52 5.54
N GLN A 368 -0.88 8.67 6.27
CA GLN A 368 -0.86 8.75 7.74
C GLN A 368 0.06 9.88 8.20
N LEU A 369 -0.35 10.63 9.22
CA LEU A 369 0.42 11.77 9.74
C LEU A 369 1.58 11.36 10.66
N HIS A 370 1.44 10.25 11.40
CA HIS A 370 2.41 9.85 12.43
C HIS A 370 3.56 8.97 11.91
N ALA A 371 3.49 8.50 10.66
CA ALA A 371 4.51 7.64 10.10
C ALA A 371 5.73 8.48 9.75
N LEU A 372 6.65 8.69 10.70
CA LEU A 372 7.86 9.47 10.46
C LEU A 372 8.85 8.64 9.63
N ALA A 373 9.49 9.33 8.68
CA ALA A 373 10.53 8.76 7.81
C ALA A 373 11.91 8.72 8.49
#